data_AF-A0A8J3ZCV7-F1
#
_entry.id   AF-A0A8J3ZCV7-F1
#
_cell.length_a   1.000
_cell.length_b   1.000
_cell.length_c   1.000
_cell.angle_alpha   90.00
_cell.angle_beta   90.00
_cell.angle_gamma   90.00
#
_symmetry.space_group_name_H-M   'P 1'
#
loop_
_entity.id
_entity.type
_entity.pdbx_description
1 polymer ?
#
loop_
_entity_poly.entity_id
_entity_poly.type
_entity_poly.pdbx_seq_one_letter_code
_entity_poly.pdbx_strand_id
1 'polypeptide(L)'
;MKAAAVFGVALAAKTGKVDLHGFADGVFRHTVARGGSVIREVDAFVKRVGEVGHGTRIADSIRATLRKDHVRVFVFSDMQTFAPAYGTGDVTNAVPRDVPLYGFNLGGYVRTAFDAGTRNRYEFGGLTDATFRMVPLLEAGQRAEWPF
;
A
#
# COMPACT_ATOMS: atom_id res chain seq x y z
N MET A 1 -9.17 2.71 9.05
CA MET A 1 -9.36 3.41 7.75
C MET A 1 -8.80 4.83 7.70
N LYS A 2 -9.16 5.74 8.62
CA LYS A 2 -8.65 7.14 8.60
C LYS A 2 -7.12 7.24 8.59
N ALA A 3 -6.42 6.38 9.34
CA ALA A 3 -4.95 6.35 9.35
C ALA A 3 -4.34 6.03 7.98
N ALA A 4 -4.91 5.08 7.23
CA ALA A 4 -4.46 4.75 5.86
C ALA A 4 -4.60 5.94 4.90
N ALA A 5 -5.74 6.64 4.97
CA ALA A 5 -5.99 7.82 4.15
C ALA A 5 -4.97 8.93 4.44
N VAL A 6 -4.66 9.19 5.72
CA VAL A 6 -3.63 10.16 6.13
C VAL A 6 -2.27 9.81 5.51
N PHE A 7 -1.84 8.56 5.61
CA PHE A 7 -0.53 8.14 5.08
C PHE A 7 -0.46 8.23 3.55
N GLY A 8 -1.48 7.73 2.84
CA GLY A 8 -1.55 7.79 1.39
C GLY A 8 -1.52 9.23 0.87
N VAL A 9 -2.35 10.10 1.45
CA VAL A 9 -2.43 11.52 1.07
C VAL A 9 -1.13 12.25 1.41
N ALA A 10 -0.53 12.01 2.58
CA ALA A 10 0.73 12.65 2.96
C ALA A 10 1.88 12.27 2.01
N LEU A 11 1.99 11.00 1.62
CA LEU A 11 3.01 10.54 0.67
C LEU A 11 2.82 11.16 -0.71
N ALA A 12 1.57 11.25 -1.17
CA ALA A 12 1.22 11.89 -2.44
C ALA A 12 1.52 13.39 -2.44
N ALA A 13 1.14 14.10 -1.36
CA ALA A 13 1.41 15.52 -1.20
C ALA A 13 2.91 15.84 -1.13
N LYS A 14 3.72 14.98 -0.48
CA LYS A 14 5.16 15.19 -0.31
C LYS A 14 5.94 15.08 -1.62
N THR A 15 5.59 14.11 -2.47
CA THR A 15 6.42 13.76 -3.64
C THR A 15 5.80 14.17 -4.97
N GLY A 16 4.47 14.26 -5.05
CA GLY A 16 3.72 14.46 -6.29
C GLY A 16 3.88 13.33 -7.32
N LYS A 17 4.53 12.22 -6.95
CA LYS A 17 4.86 11.07 -7.82
C LYS A 17 4.19 9.78 -7.32
N VAL A 18 2.97 9.91 -6.81
CA VAL A 18 2.21 8.80 -6.22
C VAL A 18 0.87 8.71 -6.91
N ASP A 19 0.58 7.54 -7.45
CA ASP A 19 -0.77 7.17 -7.85
C ASP A 19 -1.50 6.63 -6.62
N LEU A 20 -2.32 7.49 -6.00
CA LEU A 20 -3.10 7.14 -4.83
C LEU A 20 -4.46 6.56 -5.23
N HIS A 21 -4.76 5.38 -4.72
CA HIS A 21 -6.01 4.67 -4.98
C HIS A 21 -6.68 4.24 -3.67
N GLY A 22 -8.00 4.35 -3.63
CA GLY A 22 -8.82 3.59 -2.70
C GLY A 22 -9.30 2.30 -3.38
N PHE A 23 -9.44 1.23 -2.60
CA PHE A 23 -9.85 -0.06 -3.12
C PHE A 23 -10.79 -0.79 -2.16
N ALA A 24 -11.61 -1.68 -2.73
CA ALA A 24 -12.40 -2.66 -2.02
C ALA A 24 -12.66 -3.86 -2.97
N ASP A 25 -13.88 -3.95 -3.54
CA ASP A 25 -14.21 -4.87 -4.63
C ASP A 25 -13.72 -4.34 -5.99
N GLY A 26 -13.68 -3.01 -6.12
CA GLY A 26 -13.05 -2.28 -7.23
C GLY A 26 -12.01 -1.27 -6.74
N VAL A 27 -11.63 -0.34 -7.60
CA VAL A 27 -10.65 0.71 -7.30
C VAL A 27 -11.14 2.09 -7.75
N PHE A 28 -10.76 3.13 -7.02
CA PHE A 28 -10.92 4.51 -7.46
C PHE A 28 -9.58 5.26 -7.33
N ARG A 29 -9.29 6.15 -8.28
CA ARG A 29 -8.12 7.04 -8.18
C ARG A 29 -8.48 8.29 -7.38
N HIS A 30 -7.57 8.75 -6.54
CA HIS A 30 -7.68 10.02 -5.82
C HIS A 30 -6.46 10.88 -6.10
N THR A 31 -6.66 11.98 -6.82
CA THR A 31 -5.60 12.92 -7.17
C THR A 31 -5.47 13.95 -6.05
N VAL A 32 -4.27 14.05 -5.47
CA VAL A 32 -3.96 15.06 -4.46
C VAL A 32 -3.37 16.28 -5.14
N ALA A 33 -3.99 17.46 -4.94
CA ALA A 33 -3.52 18.68 -5.56
C ALA A 33 -2.16 19.11 -4.98
N ARG A 34 -1.24 19.59 -5.84
CA ARG A 34 0.03 20.17 -5.39
C ARG A 34 -0.25 21.41 -4.54
N GLY A 35 0.29 21.43 -3.31
CA GLY A 35 0.02 22.51 -2.35
C GLY A 35 -1.38 22.46 -1.71
N GLY A 36 -2.15 21.39 -1.95
CA GLY A 36 -3.45 21.15 -1.32
C GLY A 36 -3.33 20.92 0.18
N SER A 37 -4.40 21.23 0.91
CA SER A 37 -4.48 20.95 2.34
C SER A 37 -4.62 19.44 2.57
N VAL A 38 -3.61 18.83 3.19
CA VAL A 38 -3.60 17.39 3.53
C VAL A 38 -4.87 16.99 4.29
N ILE A 39 -5.32 17.80 5.25
CA ILE A 39 -6.53 17.50 6.03
C ILE A 39 -7.76 17.42 5.13
N ARG A 40 -7.94 18.39 4.22
CA ARG A 40 -9.08 18.41 3.30
C ARG A 40 -9.05 17.24 2.33
N GLU A 41 -7.87 16.87 1.85
CA GLU A 41 -7.69 15.73 0.93
C GLU A 41 -7.95 14.40 1.64
N VAL A 42 -7.52 14.25 2.89
CA VAL A 42 -7.88 13.10 3.73
C VAL A 42 -9.39 13.00 3.92
N ASP A 43 -10.05 14.11 4.26
CA ASP A 43 -11.51 14.14 4.39
C ASP A 43 -12.21 13.78 3.08
N ALA A 44 -11.72 14.31 1.95
CA ALA A 44 -12.25 14.00 0.62
C ALA A 44 -12.07 12.52 0.27
N PHE A 45 -10.92 11.93 0.58
CA PHE A 45 -10.67 10.50 0.38
C PHE A 45 -11.60 9.65 1.26
N VAL A 46 -11.72 9.98 2.55
CA VAL A 46 -12.55 9.23 3.50
C VAL A 46 -14.03 9.25 3.09
N LYS A 47 -14.53 10.35 2.52
CA LYS A 47 -15.91 10.43 2.01
C LYS A 47 -16.20 9.48 0.84
N ARG A 48 -15.17 9.02 0.13
CA ARG A 48 -15.28 8.10 -1.02
C ARG A 48 -15.14 6.63 -0.63
N VAL A 49 -14.82 6.36 0.63
CA VAL A 49 -14.83 5.00 1.17
C VAL A 49 -16.20 4.37 0.95
N GLY A 50 -16.22 3.17 0.37
CA GLY A 50 -17.45 2.44 0.03
C GLY A 50 -17.94 2.65 -1.40
N GLU A 51 -17.42 3.63 -2.15
CA GLU A 51 -17.79 3.89 -3.56
C GLU A 51 -17.53 2.67 -4.46
N VAL A 52 -16.54 1.85 -4.11
CA VAL A 52 -16.07 0.70 -4.90
C VAL A 52 -16.28 -0.63 -4.19
N GLY A 53 -17.25 -0.68 -3.28
CA GLY A 53 -17.63 -1.87 -2.52
C GLY A 53 -17.06 -1.93 -1.10
N HIS A 54 -17.17 -3.09 -0.49
CA HIS A 54 -16.83 -3.34 0.92
C HIS A 54 -15.93 -4.56 1.14
N GLY A 55 -15.63 -5.31 0.08
CA GLY A 55 -14.67 -6.39 0.12
C GLY A 55 -13.22 -5.93 0.20
N THR A 56 -12.30 -6.89 0.30
CA THR A 56 -10.85 -6.64 0.33
C THR A 56 -10.17 -7.48 -0.75
N ARG A 57 -10.11 -6.95 -1.99
CA ARG A 57 -9.51 -7.64 -3.14
C ARG A 57 -8.14 -7.06 -3.49
N ILE A 58 -7.14 -7.29 -2.63
CA ILE A 58 -5.81 -6.66 -2.74
C ILE A 58 -5.12 -7.00 -4.07
N ALA A 59 -5.05 -8.29 -4.42
CA ALA A 59 -4.32 -8.71 -5.63
C ALA A 59 -4.94 -8.14 -6.92
N ASP A 60 -6.27 -8.10 -7.00
CA ASP A 60 -6.98 -7.57 -8.16
C ASP A 60 -6.82 -6.05 -8.27
N SER A 61 -6.84 -5.36 -7.13
CA SER A 61 -6.60 -3.92 -7.04
C SER A 61 -5.18 -3.55 -7.49
N ILE A 62 -4.19 -4.33 -7.09
CA ILE A 62 -2.79 -4.14 -7.53
C ILE A 62 -2.71 -4.33 -9.05
N ARG A 63 -3.26 -5.41 -9.61
CA ARG A 63 -3.23 -5.64 -11.06
C ARG A 63 -3.93 -4.53 -11.85
N ALA A 64 -5.03 -3.99 -11.33
CA ALA A 64 -5.77 -2.92 -11.97
C ALA A 64 -5.01 -1.57 -11.96
N THR A 65 -4.17 -1.33 -10.95
CA THR A 65 -3.57 -0.01 -10.69
C THR A 65 -2.06 0.06 -10.95
N LEU A 66 -1.34 -1.05 -10.85
CA LEU A 66 0.11 -1.10 -11.06
C LEU A 66 0.47 -0.74 -12.50
N ARG A 67 1.48 0.12 -12.66
CA ARG A 67 2.03 0.55 -13.95
C ARG A 67 3.52 0.24 -14.02
N LYS A 68 4.08 0.24 -15.24
CA LYS A 68 5.47 -0.15 -15.49
C LYS A 68 6.50 0.78 -14.86
N ASP A 69 6.15 2.04 -14.64
CA ASP A 69 6.97 3.09 -14.05
C ASP A 69 6.87 3.13 -12.51
N HIS A 70 5.98 2.33 -11.92
CA HIS A 70 5.87 2.22 -10.47
C HIS A 70 7.06 1.43 -9.91
N VAL A 71 7.83 2.09 -9.05
CA VAL A 71 9.05 1.51 -8.46
C VAL A 71 8.80 0.90 -7.08
N ARG A 72 7.62 1.11 -6.48
CA ARG A 72 7.23 0.62 -5.15
C ARG A 72 5.71 0.50 -5.07
N VAL A 73 5.23 -0.45 -4.27
CA VAL A 73 3.79 -0.58 -3.95
C VAL A 73 3.61 -0.51 -2.44
N PHE A 74 2.69 0.33 -1.99
CA PHE A 74 2.27 0.45 -0.59
C PHE A 74 0.81 0.02 -0.47
N VAL A 75 0.53 -0.94 0.41
CA VAL A 75 -0.82 -1.41 0.69
C VAL A 75 -1.14 -1.14 2.16
N PHE A 76 -2.17 -0.34 2.40
CA PHE A 76 -2.67 -0.02 3.74
C PHE A 76 -4.02 -0.71 3.94
N SER A 77 -4.06 -1.73 4.80
CA SER A 77 -5.23 -2.57 5.04
C SER A 77 -5.10 -3.29 6.37
N ASP A 78 -6.17 -3.86 6.90
CA ASP A 78 -6.07 -4.86 7.98
C ASP A 78 -5.51 -6.22 7.50
N MET A 79 -5.17 -6.33 6.20
CA MET A 79 -4.60 -7.51 5.54
C MET A 79 -5.53 -8.72 5.50
N GLN A 80 -6.81 -8.56 5.85
CA GLN A 80 -7.83 -9.58 5.63
C GLN A 80 -8.31 -9.54 4.19
N THR A 81 -7.47 -10.00 3.27
CA THR A 81 -7.86 -10.20 1.86
C THR A 81 -8.67 -11.48 1.71
N PHE A 82 -9.57 -11.51 0.73
CA PHE A 82 -10.16 -12.78 0.31
C PHE A 82 -9.05 -13.76 -0.09
N ALA A 83 -9.24 -15.03 0.28
CA ALA A 83 -8.32 -16.09 -0.09
C ALA A 83 -8.47 -16.45 -1.59
N PRO A 84 -7.44 -17.03 -2.23
CA PRO A 84 -7.52 -17.48 -3.62
C PRO A 84 -8.68 -18.44 -3.92
N ALA A 85 -9.11 -19.21 -2.91
CA ALA A 85 -10.27 -20.09 -2.97
C ALA A 85 -11.59 -19.36 -3.30
N TYR A 86 -11.65 -18.04 -3.11
CA TYR A 86 -12.81 -17.19 -3.46
C TYR A 86 -12.63 -16.47 -4.81
N GLY A 87 -11.75 -16.96 -5.69
CA GLY A 87 -11.52 -16.39 -7.01
C GLY A 87 -10.72 -15.07 -7.00
N THR A 88 -9.94 -14.84 -5.94
CA THR A 88 -9.05 -13.68 -5.83
C THR A 88 -7.60 -14.07 -6.11
N GLY A 89 -6.80 -13.13 -6.60
CA GLY A 89 -5.39 -13.41 -6.91
C GLY A 89 -4.50 -13.63 -5.69
N ASP A 90 -3.35 -14.27 -5.92
CA ASP A 90 -2.22 -14.21 -4.99
C ASP A 90 -1.59 -12.81 -4.98
N VAL A 91 -1.60 -12.17 -3.81
CA VAL A 91 -1.03 -10.84 -3.59
C VAL A 91 0.49 -10.85 -3.77
N THR A 92 1.16 -11.95 -3.38
CA THR A 92 2.61 -12.07 -3.45
C THR A 92 3.13 -11.91 -4.88
N ASN A 93 2.43 -12.52 -5.83
CA ASN A 93 2.78 -12.52 -7.25
C ASN A 93 2.01 -11.46 -8.06
N ALA A 94 1.15 -10.66 -7.43
CA ALA A 94 0.49 -9.53 -8.09
C ALA A 94 1.45 -8.36 -8.39
N VAL A 95 2.57 -8.30 -7.66
CA VAL A 95 3.66 -7.33 -7.86
C VAL A 95 4.87 -8.08 -8.44
N PRO A 96 5.56 -7.54 -9.47
CA PRO A 96 6.85 -8.07 -9.92
C PRO A 96 7.86 -8.24 -8.78
N ARG A 97 8.79 -9.18 -8.89
CA ARG A 97 9.73 -9.52 -7.80
C ARG A 97 10.81 -8.46 -7.58
N ASP A 98 11.08 -7.63 -8.59
CA ASP A 98 12.00 -6.49 -8.54
C ASP A 98 11.37 -5.24 -7.91
N VAL A 99 10.03 -5.16 -7.85
CA VAL A 99 9.30 -4.07 -7.21
C VAL A 99 8.99 -4.42 -5.75
N PRO A 100 9.46 -3.62 -4.76
CA PRO A 100 9.10 -3.78 -3.35
C PRO A 100 7.60 -3.62 -3.12
N LEU A 101 7.02 -4.56 -2.38
CA LEU A 101 5.67 -4.49 -1.84
C LEU A 101 5.76 -4.30 -0.32
N TYR A 102 5.18 -3.20 0.15
CA TYR A 102 5.08 -2.86 1.57
C TYR A 102 3.61 -2.97 2.02
N GLY A 103 3.33 -3.95 2.87
CA GLY A 103 2.08 -4.08 3.60
C GLY A 103 2.13 -3.35 4.93
N PHE A 104 1.06 -2.63 5.27
CA PHE A 104 0.85 -2.01 6.58
C PHE A 104 -0.42 -2.58 7.20
N ASN A 105 -0.26 -3.58 8.06
CA ASN A 105 -1.35 -4.20 8.80
C ASN A 105 -1.88 -3.28 9.90
N LEU A 106 -3.10 -2.79 9.70
CA LEU A 106 -3.78 -1.90 10.63
C LEU A 106 -4.53 -2.62 11.75
N GLY A 107 -4.78 -3.92 11.58
CA GLY A 107 -5.59 -4.75 12.48
C GLY A 107 -4.77 -5.54 13.49
N GLY A 108 -3.44 -5.54 13.39
CA GLY A 108 -2.55 -6.27 14.31
C GLY A 108 -2.61 -7.80 14.14
N TYR A 109 -3.14 -8.29 13.02
CA TYR A 109 -3.27 -9.73 12.77
C TYR A 109 -1.91 -10.43 12.58
N VAL A 110 -1.83 -11.68 13.04
CA VAL A 110 -0.61 -12.51 12.98
C VAL A 110 -0.24 -12.90 11.54
N ARG A 111 -1.23 -13.01 10.65
CA ARG A 111 -1.03 -13.40 9.25
C ARG A 111 -1.16 -12.17 8.34
N THR A 112 -0.26 -12.08 7.37
CA THR A 112 -0.31 -11.10 6.27
C THR A 112 -0.94 -11.73 5.03
N ALA A 113 -1.33 -10.88 4.08
CA ALA A 113 -1.94 -11.24 2.80
C ALA A 113 -0.94 -11.78 1.76
N PHE A 114 0.37 -11.70 2.01
CA PHE A 114 1.43 -12.13 1.10
C PHE A 114 2.61 -12.77 1.84
N ASP A 115 3.55 -13.37 1.10
CA ASP A 115 4.72 -14.05 1.65
C ASP A 115 5.79 -13.06 2.18
N ALA A 116 5.49 -12.40 3.31
CA ALA A 116 6.37 -11.44 3.95
C ALA A 116 7.64 -12.10 4.50
N GLY A 117 8.77 -11.40 4.40
CA GLY A 117 10.09 -11.93 4.76
C GLY A 117 10.84 -12.54 3.57
N THR A 118 10.18 -12.70 2.42
CA THR A 118 10.86 -12.94 1.15
C THR A 118 11.36 -11.64 0.53
N ARG A 119 12.32 -11.74 -0.41
CA ARG A 119 12.88 -10.58 -1.11
C ARG A 119 11.75 -9.68 -1.63
N ASN A 120 11.84 -8.38 -1.35
CA ASN A 120 10.88 -7.36 -1.77
C ASN A 120 9.45 -7.53 -1.23
N ARG A 121 9.24 -8.27 -0.14
CA ARG A 121 7.95 -8.45 0.52
C ARG A 121 8.09 -8.09 2.00
N TYR A 122 7.63 -6.91 2.37
CA TYR A 122 7.80 -6.35 3.71
C TYR A 122 6.44 -6.05 4.32
N GLU A 123 6.24 -6.49 5.56
CA GLU A 123 5.04 -6.20 6.33
C GLU A 123 5.41 -5.37 7.56
N PHE A 124 4.63 -4.33 7.84
CA PHE A 124 4.77 -3.49 9.02
C PHE A 124 3.49 -3.56 9.87
N GLY A 125 3.65 -3.86 11.16
CA GLY A 125 2.54 -3.93 12.11
C GLY A 125 2.06 -2.58 12.65
N GLY A 126 2.43 -1.45 12.02
CA GLY A 126 2.10 -0.14 12.52
C GLY A 126 2.34 1.01 11.54
N LEU A 127 1.52 2.05 11.67
CA LEU A 127 1.60 3.30 10.92
C LEU A 127 2.27 4.39 11.76
N THR A 128 3.58 4.28 11.98
CA THR A 128 4.37 5.30 12.68
C THR A 128 5.36 5.99 11.74
N ASP A 129 5.91 7.11 12.19
CA ASP A 129 6.98 7.84 11.51
C ASP A 129 8.26 6.99 11.34
N ALA A 130 8.51 6.07 12.27
CA ALA A 130 9.58 5.08 12.18
C ALA A 130 9.47 4.25 10.88
N THR A 131 8.26 3.92 10.45
CA THR A 131 8.07 3.13 9.22
C THR A 131 8.53 3.89 7.97
N PHE A 132 8.35 5.22 7.91
CA PHE A 132 8.88 6.03 6.81
C PHE A 132 10.41 6.07 6.78
N ARG A 133 11.08 5.93 7.94
CA ARG A 133 12.54 5.84 8.01
C ARG A 133 13.05 4.45 7.63
N MET A 134 12.26 3.40 7.85
CA MET A 134 12.63 2.03 7.48
C MET A 134 12.65 1.78 5.98
N VAL A 135 11.72 2.38 5.22
CA VAL A 135 11.64 2.20 3.75
C VAL A 135 12.98 2.48 3.04
N PRO A 136 13.62 3.66 3.19
CA PRO A 136 14.88 3.93 2.51
C PRO A 136 16.03 3.03 2.98
N LEU A 137 16.01 2.57 4.24
CA LEU A 137 17.03 1.63 4.76
C LEU A 137 16.89 0.24 4.13
N LEU A 138 15.66 -0.26 4.00
CA LEU A 138 15.39 -1.54 3.36
C LEU A 138 15.77 -1.51 1.87
N GLU A 139 15.53 -0.38 1.20
CA GLU A 139 15.91 -0.19 -0.21
C GLU A 139 17.42 -0.06 -0.38
N ALA A 140 18.12 0.64 0.52
CA ALA A 140 19.57 0.76 0.50
C ALA A 140 20.27 -0.56 0.85
N GLY A 141 19.74 -1.30 1.83
CA GLY A 141 20.26 -2.59 2.28
C GLY A 141 20.20 -3.70 1.22
N GLN A 142 19.38 -3.55 0.17
CA GLN A 142 19.43 -4.45 -1.00
C GLN A 142 20.75 -4.39 -1.78
N ARG A 143 21.56 -3.34 -1.56
CA ARG A 143 22.83 -3.13 -2.25
C ARG A 143 24.05 -3.20 -1.32
N ALA A 144 23.85 -3.50 -0.04
CA ALA A 144 24.95 -3.56 0.92
C ALA A 144 25.40 -5.01 1.10
N GLU A 145 26.68 -5.27 0.84
CA GLU A 145 27.36 -6.45 1.36
C GLU A 145 27.79 -6.21 2.80
N TRP A 146 27.78 -7.27 3.59
CA TRP A 146 28.31 -7.28 4.96
C TRP A 146 29.81 -6.91 4.99
N PRO A 147 30.36 -6.27 6.04
CA PRO A 147 29.75 -5.67 7.23
C PRO A 147 29.71 -4.14 7.04
N PHE A 148 28.52 -3.56 7.07
CA PHE A 148 28.42 -2.09 7.15
C PHE A 148 29.01 -1.57 8.48
#